data_AF-A0A351KFM9-F1
#
_entry.id   AF-A0A351KFM9-F1
#
_cell.length_a   1.000
_cell.length_b   1.000
_cell.length_c   1.000
_cell.angle_alpha   90.00
_cell.angle_beta   90.00
_cell.angle_gamma   90.00
#
_symmetry.space_group_name_H-M   'P 1'
#
loop_
_entity.id
_entity.type
_entity.pdbx_description
1 polymer ?
#
loop_
_entity_poly.entity_id
_entity_poly.type
_entity_poly.pdbx_seq_one_letter_code
_entity_poly.pdbx_strand_id
1 'polypeptide(L)' 'NPEFALTKAIEKFINRFSYVEENAAVHGKTLEDLTAEEMDDLWNMAKTQQFTKF' A
#
# COMPACT_ATOMS: atom_id res chain seq x y z
N ASN A 1 15.64 20.51 0.65
CA ASN A 1 16.32 19.36 1.25
C ASN A 1 15.87 18.07 0.57
N PRO A 2 16.71 17.49 -0.31
CA PRO A 2 16.40 16.29 -1.07
C PRO A 2 16.10 15.06 -0.18
N GLU A 3 16.64 15.05 1.04
CA GLU A 3 16.38 14.03 2.06
C GLU A 3 14.90 13.90 2.43
N PHE A 4 14.16 15.02 2.50
CA PHE A 4 12.72 14.99 2.79
C PHE A 4 11.90 14.42 1.63
N ALA A 5 12.35 14.57 0.39
CA ALA A 5 11.66 14.01 -0.77
C ALA A 5 11.84 12.48 -0.82
N LEU A 6 13.04 12.00 -0.48
CA LEU A 6 13.34 10.58 -0.40
C LEU A 6 12.54 9.89 0.72
N THR A 7 12.57 10.44 1.94
CA THR A 7 11.83 9.89 3.07
C THR A 7 10.33 9.83 2.77
N LYS A 8 9.74 10.90 2.23
CA LYS A 8 8.32 10.92 1.84
C LYS A 8 7.98 9.88 0.78
N ALA A 9 8.89 9.59 -0.15
CA ALA A 9 8.67 8.54 -1.15
C ALA A 9 8.69 7.15 -0.51
N ILE A 10 9.63 6.90 0.40
CA ILE A 10 9.73 5.65 1.16
C ILE A 10 8.51 5.46 2.05
N GLU A 11 8.11 6.48 2.80
CA GLU A 11 6.91 6.42 3.66
C GLU A 11 5.64 6.12 2.87
N LYS A 12 5.49 6.68 1.66
CA LYS A 12 4.35 6.34 0.79
C LYS A 12 4.35 4.87 0.39
N PHE A 13 5.52 4.29 0.13
CA PHE A 13 5.66 2.87 -0.18
C PHE A 13 5.31 2.00 1.02
N ILE A 14 5.87 2.30 2.19
CA ILE A 14 5.61 1.57 3.43
C ILE A 14 4.11 1.58 3.76
N ASN A 15 3.47 2.75 3.73
CA ASN A 15 2.03 2.87 4.03
C ASN A 15 1.16 2.07 3.06
N ARG A 16 1.52 2.03 1.77
CA ARG A 16 0.78 1.22 0.79
C ARG A 16 0.99 -0.27 1.02
N PHE A 17 2.23 -0.68 1.27
CA PHE A 17 2.55 -2.07 1.56
C PHE A 17 1.82 -2.58 2.81
N SER A 18 1.84 -1.82 3.91
CA SER A 18 1.09 -2.17 5.12
C SER A 18 -0.40 -2.33 4.84
N TYR A 19 -1.00 -1.45 4.04
CA TYR A 19 -2.42 -1.57 3.69
C TYR A 19 -2.74 -2.84 2.89
N VAL A 20 -1.90 -3.16 1.90
CA VAL A 20 -2.07 -4.36 1.08
C VAL A 20 -1.86 -5.61 1.95
N GLU A 21 -0.87 -5.60 2.85
CA GLU A 21 -0.57 -6.71 3.76
C GLU A 21 -1.69 -6.94 4.79
N GLU A 22 -2.24 -5.87 5.37
CA GLU A 22 -3.41 -5.95 6.26
C GLU A 22 -4.63 -6.52 5.55
N ASN A 23 -4.91 -6.08 4.31
CA ASN A 23 -6.02 -6.64 3.53
C ASN A 23 -5.77 -8.11 3.18
N ALA A 24 -4.58 -8.45 2.70
CA ALA A 24 -4.22 -9.83 2.39
C ALA A 24 -4.46 -10.73 3.62
N ALA A 25 -4.00 -10.28 4.80
CA ALA A 25 -4.18 -11.00 6.06
C ALA A 25 -5.66 -11.17 6.44
N VAL A 26 -6.52 -10.17 6.22
CA VAL A 26 -7.97 -10.28 6.42
C VAL A 26 -8.59 -11.37 5.54
N HIS A 27 -8.08 -11.53 4.32
CA HIS A 27 -8.50 -12.59 3.40
C HIS A 27 -7.80 -13.94 3.65
N GLY A 28 -6.94 -14.04 4.67
CA GLY A 28 -6.15 -15.24 4.96
C GLY A 28 -5.09 -15.54 3.90
N LYS A 29 -4.74 -14.55 3.07
CA LYS A 29 -3.75 -14.63 2.00
C LYS A 29 -2.48 -13.88 2.39
N THR A 30 -1.36 -14.29 1.83
CA THR A 30 -0.10 -13.54 1.90
C THR A 30 0.09 -12.73 0.63
N LEU A 31 1.00 -11.74 0.64
CA LEU A 31 1.35 -10.98 -0.56
C LEU A 31 1.78 -11.86 -1.74
N GLU A 32 2.35 -13.03 -1.43
CA GLU A 32 2.80 -14.03 -2.39
C GLU A 32 1.63 -14.81 -3.02
N ASP A 33 0.49 -14.87 -2.33
CA ASP A 33 -0.73 -15.54 -2.79
C ASP A 33 -1.65 -14.58 -3.57
N LEU A 34 -1.40 -13.28 -3.49
CA LEU A 34 -2.11 -12.28 -4.28
C LEU A 34 -1.70 -12.38 -5.75
N THR A 35 -2.70 -12.38 -6.62
CA THR A 35 -2.46 -12.21 -8.05
C THR A 35 -2.10 -10.76 -8.37
N ALA A 36 -1.52 -10.54 -9.55
CA ALA A 36 -1.21 -9.18 -10.01
C ALA A 36 -2.46 -8.27 -10.05
N GLU A 37 -3.64 -8.83 -10.36
CA GLU A 37 -4.91 -8.10 -10.32
C GLU A 37 -5.33 -7.75 -8.89
N GLU A 38 -5.29 -8.69 -7.96
CA GLU A 38 -5.67 -8.42 -6.56
C GLU A 38 -4.70 -7.41 -5.91
N MET A 39 -3.40 -7.52 -6.24
CA MET A 39 -2.41 -6.56 -5.78
C MET A 39 -2.66 -5.16 -6.36
N ASP A 40 -3.01 -5.03 -7.64
CA ASP A 40 -3.32 -3.72 -8.25
C ASP A 40 -4.59 -3.09 -7.65
N ASP A 41 -5.63 -3.90 -7.40
CA ASP A 41 -6.86 -3.43 -6.78
C ASP A 41 -6.62 -2.90 -5.35
N LEU A 42 -5.94 -3.70 -4.51
CA LEU A 42 -5.54 -3.30 -3.16
C LEU A 42 -4.62 -2.07 -3.16
N TRP A 43 -3.74 -1.96 -4.15
CA TRP A 43 -2.86 -0.80 -4.32
C TRP A 43 -3.64 0.48 -4.70
N ASN A 44 -4.67 0.36 -5.54
CA ASN A 44 -5.55 1.48 -5.89
C ASN A 44 -6.43 1.89 -4.69
N MET A 45 -6.89 0.94 -3.89
CA MET A 45 -7.57 1.21 -2.63
C MET A 45 -6.65 1.92 -1.63
N ALA A 46 -5.40 1.47 -1.48
CA ALA A 46 -4.39 2.11 -0.62
C ALA A 46 -4.09 3.56 -1.04
N LYS A 47 -4.00 3.82 -2.35
CA LYS A 47 -3.87 5.18 -2.89
C LYS A 47 -5.07 6.05 -2.52
N THR A 48 -6.28 5.50 -2.62
CA THR A 48 -7.52 6.23 -2.35
C THR A 48 -7.65 6.57 -0.86
N GLN A 49 -7.34 5.63 0.04
CA GLN A 49 -7.30 5.89 1.48
C GLN A 49 -6.31 7.00 1.87
N GLN A 50 -5.12 7.04 1.23
CA GLN A 50 -4.15 8.11 1.45
C GLN A 50 -4.67 9.49 0.99
N PHE A 51 -5.56 9.52 0.00
CA PHE A 51 -6.17 10.74 -0.51
C PHE A 51 -7.33 11.24 0.36
N THR A 52 -7.95 10.42 1.22
CA THR A 52 -9.14 10.81 2.00
C THR A 52 -8.81 11.36 3.40
N LYS A 53 -7.54 11.36 3.84
CA LYS A 53 -7.14 12.10 5.06
C LYS A 53 -7.01 13.58 4.75
N PHE A 54 -8.14 14.27 4.67
CA PHE A 54 -8.25 15.74 4.71
C PHE A 54 -8.76 16.18 6.08
#